data_AF-A0A1H1TW95-F1
#
_entry.id   AF-A0A1H1TW95-F1
#
_cell.length_a   1.000
_cell.length_b   1.000
_cell.length_c   1.000
_cell.angle_alpha   90.00
_cell.angle_beta   90.00
_cell.angle_gamma   90.00
#
_symmetry.space_group_name_H-M   'P 1'
#
loop_
_entity.id
_entity.type
_entity.pdbx_description
1 polymer ?
#
loop_
_entity_poly.entity_id
_entity_poly.type
_entity_poly.pdbx_seq_one_letter_code
_entity_poly.pdbx_strand_id
1 'polypeptide(L)'
;MFRNLAQLFAGTPGRDRRDVFLVHPIQLSRWLDEAWDSARTVPAFGDPTTLEPFLGAADVVETLNLPRPQVTGGAEVAPSGVVLADPDVFGGQALRLQASGLAWDHLAYAYLVESTGVFEVLAEVVRRLVTGETLDTLSAGGLRWVRATEELFFRDPPLFSIGGVTSAVRPDDRVNRRNCMWRMFGMDLPHPIPARWARPGSAGEQDWKSDTGSGVNTGFREKWTELLRQVWLGIENARNESGPNATDKEYVAFLCTALKDMMAMRRRGGQLAREEFVYVATMSWFHLTLETPDTPIVVDLRADATNAADRLAKIAQRVGLQPAARSRELFELADLMSAMLRAIELGVFDTGEKAETLYVPLAGGVNAQLLQDMNRIIDLWQSATGDRVKDRPVGGVAGSLSAQPLRIPAPPPPVPSPPTPAPAPAVAATNGRG
;
A
#
# COMPACT_ATOMS: atom_id res chain seq x y z
N MET A 1 -3.16 7.29 8.57
CA MET A 1 -4.46 7.99 8.30
C MET A 1 -5.59 7.55 9.24
N PHE A 2 -6.46 6.59 8.88
CA PHE A 2 -7.58 6.19 9.75
C PHE A 2 -7.11 5.49 11.03
N ARG A 3 -6.06 4.66 10.94
CA ARG A 3 -5.42 4.07 12.11
C ARG A 3 -4.84 5.12 13.06
N ASN A 4 -4.29 6.22 12.52
CA ASN A 4 -3.82 7.36 13.33
C ASN A 4 -5.01 8.07 14.00
N LEU A 5 -6.10 8.29 13.27
CA LEU A 5 -7.32 8.87 13.84
C LEU A 5 -7.89 8.00 14.98
N ALA A 6 -7.92 6.68 14.78
CA ALA A 6 -8.31 5.73 15.82
C ALA A 6 -7.37 5.76 17.04
N GLN A 7 -6.06 5.95 16.84
CA GLN A 7 -5.11 6.16 17.95
C GLN A 7 -5.40 7.46 18.70
N LEU A 8 -5.76 8.55 18.00
CA LEU A 8 -6.14 9.81 18.65
C LEU A 8 -7.40 9.67 19.51
N PHE A 9 -8.41 8.93 19.03
CA PHE A 9 -9.57 8.57 19.85
C PHE A 9 -9.16 7.75 21.07
N ALA A 10 -8.37 6.69 20.90
CA ALA A 10 -7.92 5.86 22.01
C ALA A 10 -7.04 6.60 23.05
N GLY A 11 -6.34 7.66 22.63
CA GLY A 11 -5.59 8.55 23.51
C GLY A 11 -6.46 9.54 24.29
N THR A 12 -7.75 9.65 23.96
CA THR A 12 -8.69 10.58 24.61
C THR A 12 -9.43 9.87 25.76
N PRO A 13 -9.49 10.46 26.97
CA PRO A 13 -10.15 9.81 28.11
C PRO A 13 -11.60 9.40 27.82
N GLY A 14 -11.92 8.13 28.10
CA GLY A 14 -13.27 7.57 27.90
C GLY A 14 -13.62 7.21 26.46
N ARG A 15 -12.64 7.22 25.55
CA ARG A 15 -12.81 6.88 24.14
C ARG A 15 -12.00 5.66 23.74
N ASP A 16 -12.38 5.05 22.63
CA ASP A 16 -11.77 3.82 22.10
C ASP A 16 -11.44 3.97 20.60
N ARG A 17 -10.52 3.14 20.08
CA ARG A 17 -10.17 3.07 18.66
C ARG A 17 -11.41 2.96 17.75
N ARG A 18 -12.42 2.21 18.18
CA ARG A 18 -13.65 1.97 17.40
C ARG A 18 -14.53 3.21 17.22
N ASP A 19 -14.32 4.27 18.02
CA ASP A 19 -15.11 5.50 17.92
C ASP A 19 -14.91 6.21 16.57
N VAL A 20 -13.81 5.91 15.87
CA VAL A 20 -13.58 6.35 14.48
C VAL A 20 -14.71 5.94 13.52
N PHE A 21 -15.37 4.81 13.78
CA PHE A 21 -16.47 4.30 12.95
C PHE A 21 -17.80 5.01 13.22
N LEU A 22 -17.85 5.87 14.24
CA LEU A 22 -19.03 6.67 14.59
C LEU A 22 -19.00 8.06 13.95
N VAL A 23 -17.82 8.51 13.48
CA VAL A 23 -17.60 9.81 12.87
C VAL A 23 -18.35 9.93 11.54
N HIS A 24 -18.94 11.11 11.28
CA HIS A 24 -19.69 11.34 10.06
C HIS A 24 -18.81 11.24 8.81
N PRO A 25 -19.29 10.65 7.68
CA PRO A 25 -18.47 10.44 6.49
C PRO A 25 -17.87 11.73 5.90
N ILE A 26 -18.58 12.86 6.01
CA ILE A 26 -18.06 14.16 5.59
C ILE A 26 -16.82 14.59 6.39
N GLN A 27 -16.81 14.34 7.70
CA GLN A 27 -15.69 14.69 8.57
C GLN A 27 -14.51 13.77 8.27
N LEU A 28 -14.77 12.48 8.02
CA LEU A 28 -13.75 11.51 7.59
C LEU A 28 -13.13 11.88 6.24
N SER A 29 -13.94 12.31 5.27
CA SER A 29 -13.44 12.78 3.96
C SER A 29 -12.55 14.01 4.11
N ARG A 30 -12.91 14.97 4.96
CA ARG A 30 -12.09 16.15 5.25
C ARG A 30 -10.85 15.85 6.07
N TRP A 31 -10.92 14.87 6.97
CA TRP A 31 -9.76 14.34 7.67
C TRP A 31 -8.74 13.76 6.69
N LEU A 32 -9.16 13.14 5.59
CA LEU A 32 -8.23 12.69 4.55
C LEU A 32 -7.56 13.87 3.85
N ASP A 33 -8.27 14.96 3.57
CA ASP A 33 -7.65 16.18 3.02
C ASP A 33 -6.58 16.74 4.01
N GLU A 34 -6.89 16.78 5.31
CA GLU A 34 -5.94 17.18 6.38
C GLU A 34 -4.73 16.24 6.49
N ALA A 35 -4.96 14.93 6.41
CA ALA A 35 -3.90 13.93 6.49
C ALA A 35 -2.96 14.01 5.28
N TRP A 36 -3.50 14.24 4.08
CA TRP A 36 -2.70 14.51 2.89
C TRP A 36 -1.80 15.74 3.09
N ASP A 37 -2.40 16.81 3.62
CA ASP A 37 -1.71 18.07 3.89
C ASP A 37 -0.56 17.96 4.90
N SER A 38 -0.64 17.00 5.82
CA SER A 38 0.40 16.74 6.82
C SER A 38 1.69 16.14 6.23
N ALA A 39 1.67 15.63 5.00
CA ALA A 39 2.80 14.93 4.39
C ALA A 39 3.71 15.80 3.53
N ARG A 40 3.70 17.13 3.72
CA ARG A 40 4.63 18.03 3.02
C ARG A 40 6.09 17.62 3.26
N THR A 41 6.39 17.32 4.51
CA THR A 41 7.70 16.86 4.96
C THR A 41 7.53 15.87 6.11
N VAL A 42 8.46 14.92 6.22
CA VAL A 42 8.61 14.05 7.39
C VAL A 42 9.97 14.25 8.02
N PRO A 43 10.12 14.03 9.34
CA PRO A 43 11.43 14.03 9.96
C PRO A 43 12.35 12.99 9.29
N ALA A 44 13.60 13.36 9.08
CA ALA A 44 14.61 12.45 8.59
C ALA A 44 14.81 11.31 9.61
N PHE A 45 15.02 10.10 9.10
CA PHE A 45 15.21 8.96 9.98
C PHE A 45 16.51 9.13 10.79
N GLY A 46 16.41 9.05 12.13
CA GLY A 46 17.54 9.24 13.03
C GLY A 46 17.90 10.70 13.32
N ASP A 47 17.27 11.66 12.64
CA ASP A 47 17.42 13.09 12.92
C ASP A 47 16.04 13.78 12.84
N PRO A 48 15.35 13.98 13.97
CA PRO A 48 14.03 14.59 13.99
C PRO A 48 14.03 16.07 13.60
N THR A 49 15.21 16.70 13.44
CA THR A 49 15.35 18.12 13.13
C THR A 49 15.43 18.39 11.62
N THR A 50 15.89 17.42 10.84
CA THR A 50 15.93 17.49 9.39
C THR A 50 14.58 17.05 8.83
N LEU A 51 14.06 17.77 7.84
CA LEU A 51 12.77 17.51 7.20
C LEU A 51 12.97 17.10 5.74
N GLU A 52 12.49 15.92 5.39
CA GLU A 52 12.59 15.33 4.05
C GLU A 52 11.23 15.30 3.35
N PRO A 53 11.17 15.47 2.02
CA PRO A 53 9.92 15.34 1.28
C PRO A 53 9.35 13.93 1.36
N PHE A 54 8.11 13.79 1.85
CA PHE A 54 7.50 12.47 2.05
C PHE A 54 7.32 11.66 0.76
N LEU A 55 7.03 12.37 -0.35
CA LEU A 55 6.79 11.79 -1.67
C LEU A 55 7.99 11.95 -2.62
N GLY A 56 9.18 12.13 -2.08
CA GLY A 56 10.42 12.31 -2.85
C GLY A 56 10.58 13.69 -3.51
N ALA A 57 9.54 14.52 -3.51
CA ALA A 57 9.59 15.91 -3.98
C ALA A 57 8.69 16.81 -3.11
N ALA A 58 9.20 17.98 -2.73
CA ALA A 58 8.57 18.87 -1.75
C ALA A 58 7.30 19.58 -2.28
N ASP A 59 7.19 19.71 -3.60
CA ASP A 59 6.14 20.46 -4.29
C ASP A 59 4.91 19.62 -4.64
N VAL A 60 4.99 18.28 -4.57
CA VAL A 60 3.90 17.37 -4.98
C VAL A 60 2.62 17.62 -4.18
N VAL A 61 2.73 17.73 -2.86
CA VAL A 61 1.58 17.97 -1.97
C VAL A 61 0.94 19.32 -2.30
N GLU A 62 1.74 20.37 -2.46
CA GLU A 62 1.24 21.71 -2.79
C GLU A 62 0.59 21.80 -4.17
N THR A 63 1.20 21.17 -5.17
CA THR A 63 0.73 21.18 -6.56
C THR A 63 -0.63 20.50 -6.71
N LEU A 64 -0.88 19.46 -5.91
CA LEU A 64 -2.10 18.64 -5.98
C LEU A 64 -3.17 19.07 -4.97
N ASN A 65 -2.84 20.02 -4.10
CA ASN A 65 -3.74 20.52 -3.08
C ASN A 65 -4.78 21.48 -3.61
N LEU A 66 -5.86 21.63 -2.84
CA LEU A 66 -6.78 22.74 -3.06
C LEU A 66 -6.09 24.07 -2.77
N PRO A 67 -6.43 25.13 -3.54
CA PRO A 67 -5.98 26.47 -3.24
C PRO A 67 -6.37 26.83 -1.81
N ARG A 68 -5.38 27.14 -0.98
CA ARG A 68 -5.64 27.66 0.37
C ARG A 68 -5.94 29.15 0.28
N PRO A 69 -6.89 29.68 1.07
CA PRO A 69 -7.09 31.11 1.17
C PRO A 69 -5.79 31.77 1.63
N GLN A 70 -5.32 32.80 0.91
CA GLN A 70 -4.02 33.46 1.15
C GLN A 70 -3.93 34.25 2.46
N VAL A 71 -4.98 34.25 3.28
CA VAL A 71 -4.96 34.97 4.55
C VAL A 71 -3.99 34.24 5.48
N THR A 72 -2.96 34.94 5.94
CA THR A 72 -1.98 34.41 6.90
C THR A 72 -2.72 33.97 8.17
N GLY A 73 -2.68 32.68 8.52
CA GLY A 73 -3.52 32.13 9.60
C GLY A 73 -4.95 31.78 9.20
N GLY A 74 -5.27 31.77 7.90
CA GLY A 74 -6.58 31.43 7.36
C GLY A 74 -6.99 30.00 7.69
N ALA A 75 -8.25 29.85 8.10
CA ALA A 75 -8.88 28.56 8.31
C ALA A 75 -8.81 27.71 7.04
N GLU A 76 -8.68 26.39 7.20
CA GLU A 76 -8.92 25.45 6.10
C GLU A 76 -10.30 25.73 5.50
N VAL A 77 -10.40 25.63 4.17
CA VAL A 77 -11.66 25.95 3.45
C VAL A 77 -12.82 25.09 3.95
N ALA A 78 -12.53 23.86 4.36
CA ALA A 78 -13.48 22.94 4.96
C ALA A 78 -12.74 21.98 5.92
N PRO A 79 -12.54 22.35 7.20
CA PRO A 79 -11.87 21.47 8.15
C PRO A 79 -12.74 20.23 8.44
N SER A 80 -12.09 19.17 8.88
CA SER A 80 -12.71 17.93 9.33
C SER A 80 -13.66 18.15 10.49
N GLY A 81 -13.34 19.08 11.40
CA GLY A 81 -14.15 19.36 12.57
C GLY A 81 -14.36 18.12 13.44
N VAL A 82 -13.48 17.12 13.37
CA VAL A 82 -13.57 15.92 14.21
C VAL A 82 -13.30 16.31 15.66
N VAL A 83 -14.23 15.97 16.56
CA VAL A 83 -14.07 16.18 17.99
C VAL A 83 -13.74 14.85 18.65
N LEU A 84 -12.51 14.68 19.13
CA LEU A 84 -12.07 13.42 19.74
C LEU A 84 -12.87 13.05 21.00
N ALA A 85 -13.33 14.06 21.74
CA ALA A 85 -14.16 13.87 22.92
C ALA A 85 -15.61 13.48 22.57
N ASP A 86 -16.08 13.70 21.34
CA ASP A 86 -17.42 13.34 20.89
C ASP A 86 -17.52 13.18 19.35
N PRO A 87 -17.51 11.95 18.80
CA PRO A 87 -17.52 11.72 17.36
C PRO A 87 -18.83 12.13 16.68
N ASP A 88 -19.90 12.41 17.45
CA ASP A 88 -21.19 12.87 16.93
C ASP A 88 -21.26 14.38 16.68
N VAL A 89 -20.24 15.14 17.11
CA VAL A 89 -20.23 16.60 17.06
C VAL A 89 -19.24 17.11 16.00
N PHE A 90 -19.62 18.21 15.34
CA PHE A 90 -18.74 18.97 14.45
C PHE A 90 -18.13 20.17 15.18
N GLY A 91 -16.81 20.15 15.36
CA GLY A 91 -16.06 21.18 16.07
C GLY A 91 -15.61 22.38 15.23
N GLY A 92 -15.78 22.33 13.90
CA GLY A 92 -15.44 23.44 13.00
C GLY A 92 -13.94 23.78 12.90
N GLN A 93 -13.06 22.93 13.41
CA GLN A 93 -11.60 23.13 13.42
C GLN A 93 -10.88 21.93 12.82
N ALA A 94 -9.71 22.18 12.23
CA ALA A 94 -8.89 21.12 11.67
C ALA A 94 -8.25 20.28 12.77
N LEU A 95 -8.23 18.96 12.60
CA LEU A 95 -7.58 18.06 13.54
C LEU A 95 -6.11 17.94 13.13
N ARG A 96 -5.23 18.74 13.74
CA ARG A 96 -3.81 18.70 13.38
C ARG A 96 -3.13 17.47 13.98
N LEU A 97 -2.59 16.63 13.12
CA LEU A 97 -1.67 15.56 13.52
C LEU A 97 -0.42 16.19 14.15
N GLN A 98 -0.16 15.91 15.43
CA GLN A 98 1.17 16.12 15.99
C GLN A 98 2.09 15.04 15.42
N ALA A 99 3.13 15.48 14.70
CA ALA A 99 4.04 14.63 13.93
C ALA A 99 4.71 13.56 14.81
N SER A 100 4.13 12.36 14.86
CA SER A 100 4.80 11.16 15.37
C SER A 100 4.35 9.96 14.51
N GLY A 101 5.13 9.65 13.48
CA GLY A 101 4.89 8.53 12.56
C GLY A 101 4.81 8.90 11.09
N LEU A 102 4.59 7.88 10.23
CA LEU A 102 4.33 8.07 8.80
C LEU A 102 3.02 8.82 8.60
N ALA A 103 3.00 9.78 7.67
CA ALA A 103 1.76 10.48 7.30
C ALA A 103 0.72 9.48 6.76
N TRP A 104 1.16 8.55 5.90
CA TRP A 104 0.42 7.36 5.52
C TRP A 104 1.35 6.19 5.15
N ASP A 105 0.78 4.99 5.07
CA ASP A 105 1.52 3.79 4.70
C ASP A 105 1.96 3.78 3.23
N HIS A 106 3.03 3.04 2.91
CA HIS A 106 3.48 2.86 1.52
C HIS A 106 2.45 2.06 0.71
N LEU A 107 2.37 2.24 -0.62
CA LEU A 107 1.47 1.45 -1.49
C LEU A 107 1.58 -0.08 -1.31
N ALA A 108 2.75 -0.57 -0.87
CA ALA A 108 2.95 -1.99 -0.56
C ALA A 108 2.04 -2.50 0.57
N TYR A 109 1.71 -1.64 1.54
CA TYR A 109 0.71 -1.93 2.56
C TYR A 109 -0.64 -2.25 1.90
N ALA A 110 -1.10 -1.38 1.00
CA ALA A 110 -2.37 -1.59 0.31
C ALA A 110 -2.34 -2.86 -0.54
N TYR A 111 -1.22 -3.14 -1.23
CA TYR A 111 -1.04 -4.37 -1.99
C TYR A 111 -1.19 -5.63 -1.12
N LEU A 112 -0.51 -5.69 0.02
CA LEU A 112 -0.52 -6.85 0.91
C LEU A 112 -1.88 -7.04 1.60
N VAL A 113 -2.47 -5.94 2.07
CA VAL A 113 -3.82 -5.97 2.66
C VAL A 113 -4.85 -6.38 1.62
N GLU A 114 -4.83 -5.82 0.41
CA GLU A 114 -5.79 -6.19 -0.64
C GLU A 114 -5.57 -7.63 -1.13
N SER A 115 -4.34 -8.15 -1.09
CA SER A 115 -4.03 -9.55 -1.43
C SER A 115 -4.73 -10.57 -0.54
N THR A 116 -5.19 -10.18 0.65
CA THR A 116 -6.03 -11.02 1.52
C THR A 116 -7.43 -11.28 0.94
N GLY A 117 -7.88 -10.45 -0.01
CA GLY A 117 -9.26 -10.43 -0.51
C GLY A 117 -10.21 -9.56 0.31
N VAL A 118 -9.70 -8.80 1.30
CA VAL A 118 -10.53 -7.98 2.19
C VAL A 118 -11.43 -6.99 1.45
N PHE A 119 -10.95 -6.38 0.36
CA PHE A 119 -11.74 -5.45 -0.43
C PHE A 119 -13.00 -6.12 -0.98
N GLU A 120 -12.87 -7.30 -1.60
CA GLU A 120 -14.01 -7.98 -2.21
C GLU A 120 -14.98 -8.52 -1.14
N VAL A 121 -14.46 -8.98 0.00
CA VAL A 121 -15.29 -9.42 1.12
C VAL A 121 -16.12 -8.27 1.68
N LEU A 122 -15.50 -7.13 2.00
CA LEU A 122 -16.20 -5.99 2.60
C LEU A 122 -17.07 -5.26 1.57
N ALA A 123 -16.69 -5.22 0.29
CA ALA A 123 -17.56 -4.73 -0.78
C ALA A 123 -18.84 -5.56 -0.90
N GLU A 124 -18.75 -6.88 -0.80
CA GLU A 124 -19.93 -7.75 -0.83
C GLU A 124 -20.80 -7.58 0.42
N VAL A 125 -20.20 -7.36 1.59
CA VAL A 125 -20.94 -7.02 2.82
C VAL A 125 -21.74 -5.73 2.63
N VAL A 126 -21.08 -4.63 2.24
CA VAL A 126 -21.74 -3.34 2.01
C VAL A 126 -22.84 -3.49 0.97
N ARG A 127 -22.57 -4.14 -0.16
CA ARG A 127 -23.56 -4.39 -1.20
C ARG A 127 -24.78 -5.12 -0.66
N ARG A 128 -24.60 -6.20 0.11
CA ARG A 128 -25.72 -6.99 0.66
C ARG A 128 -26.53 -6.24 1.71
N LEU A 129 -25.93 -5.29 2.42
CA LEU A 129 -26.60 -4.45 3.41
C LEU A 129 -27.35 -3.27 2.78
N VAL A 130 -26.83 -2.72 1.67
CA VAL A 130 -27.45 -1.57 0.98
C VAL A 130 -28.50 -2.00 -0.03
N THR A 131 -28.27 -3.08 -0.77
CA THR A 131 -29.14 -3.51 -1.89
C THR A 131 -30.20 -4.55 -1.51
N GLY A 132 -30.12 -5.14 -0.32
CA GLY A 132 -31.05 -6.19 0.09
C GLY A 132 -31.01 -6.48 1.58
N GLU A 133 -31.71 -7.55 1.97
CA GLU A 133 -31.90 -7.96 3.37
C GLU A 133 -31.31 -9.35 3.61
N THR A 134 -30.24 -9.70 2.89
CA THR A 134 -29.63 -11.05 2.95
C THR A 134 -28.72 -11.26 4.17
N LEU A 135 -28.44 -10.20 4.92
CA LEU A 135 -27.65 -10.23 6.15
C LEU A 135 -28.54 -9.78 7.33
N ASP A 136 -28.13 -10.13 8.54
CA ASP A 136 -28.88 -9.84 9.76
C ASP A 136 -29.05 -8.33 9.99
N THR A 137 -30.03 -7.96 10.82
CA THR A 137 -30.28 -6.57 11.21
C THR A 137 -29.09 -5.97 11.94
N LEU A 138 -28.67 -4.78 11.53
CA LEU A 138 -27.54 -4.06 12.11
C LEU A 138 -27.92 -3.26 13.35
N SER A 139 -26.95 -3.08 14.24
CA SER A 139 -26.99 -2.05 15.28
C SER A 139 -26.87 -0.64 14.67
N ALA A 140 -27.13 0.39 15.48
CA ALA A 140 -26.89 1.78 15.07
C ALA A 140 -25.42 2.03 14.68
N GLY A 141 -24.47 1.37 15.37
CA GLY A 141 -23.05 1.44 15.03
C GLY A 141 -22.74 0.76 13.69
N GLY A 142 -23.33 -0.41 13.43
CA GLY A 142 -23.19 -1.10 12.15
C GLY A 142 -23.73 -0.28 10.97
N LEU A 143 -24.89 0.36 11.14
CA LEU A 143 -25.46 1.27 10.14
C LEU A 143 -24.53 2.45 9.83
N ARG A 144 -23.91 3.05 10.85
CA ARG A 144 -22.92 4.12 10.69
C ARG A 144 -21.68 3.64 9.94
N TRP A 145 -21.18 2.45 10.29
CA TRP A 145 -20.05 1.85 9.58
C TRP A 145 -20.36 1.61 8.10
N VAL A 146 -21.53 1.05 7.78
CA VAL A 146 -21.95 0.80 6.38
C VAL A 146 -22.05 2.11 5.63
N ARG A 147 -22.71 3.12 6.21
CA ARG A 147 -22.86 4.44 5.59
C ARG A 147 -21.51 5.10 5.34
N ALA A 148 -20.59 5.10 6.32
CA ALA A 148 -19.26 5.65 6.14
C ALA A 148 -18.46 4.90 5.07
N THR A 149 -18.55 3.58 5.07
CA THR A 149 -17.82 2.75 4.10
C THR A 149 -18.34 2.96 2.68
N GLU A 150 -19.65 3.01 2.49
CA GLU A 150 -20.28 3.28 1.19
C GLU A 150 -19.92 4.67 0.68
N GLU A 151 -20.12 5.71 1.49
CA GLU A 151 -19.90 7.10 1.10
C GLU A 151 -18.42 7.42 0.82
N LEU A 152 -17.48 6.76 1.50
CA LEU A 152 -16.05 7.00 1.30
C LEU A 152 -15.45 6.24 0.12
N PHE A 153 -15.91 5.01 -0.16
CA PHE A 153 -15.18 4.09 -1.06
C PHE A 153 -16.00 3.49 -2.19
N PHE A 154 -17.33 3.57 -2.14
CA PHE A 154 -18.21 2.96 -3.15
C PHE A 154 -19.10 3.98 -3.88
N ARG A 155 -19.21 5.21 -3.35
CA ARG A 155 -19.87 6.33 -4.00
C ARG A 155 -18.87 7.19 -4.79
N ASP A 156 -19.40 7.98 -5.73
CA ASP A 156 -18.61 9.03 -6.37
C ASP A 156 -18.04 10.00 -5.31
N PRO A 157 -16.72 10.24 -5.31
CA PRO A 157 -16.08 11.08 -4.30
C PRO A 157 -16.56 12.54 -4.42
N PRO A 158 -16.55 13.30 -3.31
CA PRO A 158 -16.88 14.72 -3.35
C PRO A 158 -16.02 15.48 -4.35
N LEU A 159 -16.62 16.45 -5.05
CA LEU A 159 -15.90 17.31 -5.98
C LEU A 159 -14.72 17.97 -5.28
N PHE A 160 -13.58 17.93 -5.95
CA PHE A 160 -12.34 18.55 -5.48
C PHE A 160 -11.79 17.97 -4.17
N SER A 161 -12.17 16.76 -3.75
CA SER A 161 -11.50 16.06 -2.64
C SER A 161 -10.22 15.35 -3.12
N ILE A 162 -9.26 15.16 -2.21
CA ILE A 162 -8.08 14.31 -2.48
C ILE A 162 -8.50 12.90 -2.93
N GLY A 163 -9.63 12.40 -2.39
CA GLY A 163 -10.28 11.13 -2.72
C GLY A 163 -10.74 10.98 -4.18
N GLY A 164 -10.80 12.07 -4.95
CA GLY A 164 -11.25 12.11 -6.34
C GLY A 164 -10.30 11.46 -7.35
N VAL A 165 -10.02 10.15 -7.20
CA VAL A 165 -9.13 9.36 -8.09
C VAL A 165 -9.88 8.55 -9.14
N THR A 166 -11.21 8.63 -9.18
CA THR A 166 -12.06 8.08 -10.24
C THR A 166 -12.63 9.21 -11.09
N SER A 167 -12.93 8.93 -12.36
CA SER A 167 -13.60 9.86 -13.28
C SER A 167 -14.09 9.12 -14.52
N ALA A 168 -14.76 9.82 -15.45
CA ALA A 168 -15.20 9.22 -16.71
C ALA A 168 -14.07 8.55 -17.52
N VAL A 169 -12.81 9.00 -17.38
CA VAL A 169 -11.65 8.41 -18.07
C VAL A 169 -11.01 7.26 -17.29
N ARG A 170 -11.31 7.13 -15.99
CA ARG A 170 -10.82 6.06 -15.10
C ARG A 170 -11.97 5.59 -14.19
N PRO A 171 -13.00 4.97 -14.78
CA PRO A 171 -14.29 4.77 -14.10
C PRO A 171 -14.27 3.64 -13.06
N ASP A 172 -13.39 2.66 -13.20
CA ASP A 172 -13.37 1.47 -12.34
C ASP A 172 -12.24 1.53 -11.31
N ASP A 173 -12.60 1.73 -10.05
CA ASP A 173 -11.66 1.77 -8.94
C ASP A 173 -10.86 0.47 -8.77
N ARG A 174 -11.46 -0.71 -8.99
CA ARG A 174 -10.76 -2.01 -8.88
C ARG A 174 -9.63 -2.12 -9.90
N VAL A 175 -9.90 -1.71 -11.13
CA VAL A 175 -8.92 -1.68 -12.22
C VAL A 175 -7.84 -0.64 -11.92
N ASN A 176 -8.23 0.55 -11.46
CA ASN A 176 -7.28 1.62 -11.13
C ASN A 176 -6.34 1.24 -9.97
N ARG A 177 -6.84 0.54 -8.94
CA ARG A 177 -6.00 0.01 -7.83
C ARG A 177 -4.96 -0.99 -8.32
N ARG A 178 -5.40 -1.99 -9.08
CA ARG A 178 -4.52 -3.00 -9.68
C ARG A 178 -3.50 -2.36 -10.60
N ASN A 179 -3.88 -1.32 -11.36
CA ASN A 179 -2.96 -0.57 -12.22
C ASN A 179 -1.86 0.10 -11.41
N CYS A 180 -2.19 0.70 -10.26
CA CYS A 180 -1.19 1.37 -9.41
C CYS A 180 -0.21 0.36 -8.80
N MET A 181 -0.71 -0.78 -8.30
CA MET A 181 0.12 -1.87 -7.78
C MET A 181 1.01 -2.46 -8.89
N TRP A 182 0.45 -2.67 -10.08
CA TRP A 182 1.19 -3.14 -11.25
C TRP A 182 2.27 -2.15 -11.66
N ARG A 183 1.97 -0.85 -11.79
CA ARG A 183 2.98 0.17 -12.13
C ARG A 183 4.10 0.24 -11.09
N MET A 184 3.76 0.19 -9.80
CA MET A 184 4.72 0.33 -8.70
C MET A 184 5.63 -0.90 -8.50
N PHE A 185 5.07 -2.11 -8.62
CA PHE A 185 5.78 -3.34 -8.25
C PHE A 185 5.87 -4.38 -9.38
N GLY A 186 5.14 -4.19 -10.48
CA GLY A 186 4.98 -5.22 -11.51
C GLY A 186 4.32 -6.50 -10.99
N MET A 187 3.51 -6.39 -9.92
CA MET A 187 2.88 -7.51 -9.24
C MET A 187 1.37 -7.42 -9.36
N ASP A 188 0.73 -8.57 -9.59
CA ASP A 188 -0.72 -8.71 -9.55
C ASP A 188 -1.21 -9.16 -8.17
N LEU A 189 -2.47 -8.86 -7.88
CA LEU A 189 -3.17 -9.46 -6.74
C LEU A 189 -3.41 -10.96 -7.02
N PRO A 190 -3.33 -11.82 -5.98
CA PRO A 190 -3.43 -13.27 -6.14
C PRO A 190 -4.85 -13.77 -6.42
N HIS A 191 -5.85 -12.89 -6.41
CA HIS A 191 -7.25 -13.19 -6.69
C HIS A 191 -7.75 -12.37 -7.90
N PRO A 192 -8.66 -12.94 -8.71
CA PRO A 192 -9.25 -12.23 -9.84
C PRO A 192 -10.29 -11.20 -9.39
N ILE A 193 -10.64 -10.27 -10.28
CA ILE A 193 -11.84 -9.45 -10.09
C ILE A 193 -13.05 -10.40 -10.18
N PRO A 194 -13.92 -10.47 -9.16
CA PRO A 194 -15.03 -11.41 -9.21
C PRO A 194 -16.00 -11.04 -10.34
N ALA A 195 -16.54 -12.06 -11.02
CA ALA A 195 -17.27 -11.91 -12.29
C ALA A 195 -18.42 -10.88 -12.26
N ARG A 196 -19.03 -10.68 -11.10
CA ARG A 196 -20.12 -9.70 -10.91
C ARG A 196 -19.68 -8.23 -11.00
N TRP A 197 -18.40 -7.96 -10.74
CA TRP A 197 -17.78 -6.65 -10.85
C TRP A 197 -16.86 -6.54 -12.06
N ALA A 198 -16.61 -7.65 -12.76
CA ALA A 198 -15.90 -7.62 -14.03
C ALA A 198 -16.76 -6.90 -15.07
N ARG A 199 -16.13 -6.10 -15.93
CA ARG A 199 -16.81 -5.46 -17.05
C ARG A 199 -17.37 -6.54 -17.99
N PRO A 200 -18.61 -6.40 -18.50
CA PRO A 200 -19.14 -7.35 -19.48
C PRO A 200 -18.17 -7.51 -20.66
N GLY A 201 -17.76 -8.75 -20.96
CA GLY A 201 -16.79 -9.06 -22.01
C GLY A 201 -15.31 -9.08 -21.57
N SER A 202 -14.98 -8.53 -20.39
CA SER A 202 -13.59 -8.46 -19.86
C SER A 202 -13.18 -9.67 -19.00
N ALA A 203 -13.96 -10.76 -19.00
CA ALA A 203 -13.75 -11.87 -18.08
C ALA A 203 -12.40 -12.58 -18.33
N GLY A 204 -11.35 -12.13 -17.62
CA GLY A 204 -9.97 -12.59 -17.78
C GLY A 204 -9.02 -11.59 -18.45
N GLU A 205 -9.52 -10.45 -18.93
CA GLU A 205 -8.68 -9.40 -19.49
C GLU A 205 -8.02 -8.60 -18.35
N GLN A 206 -6.69 -8.46 -18.42
CA GLN A 206 -5.89 -7.72 -17.44
C GLN A 206 -5.93 -6.23 -17.78
N ASP A 207 -7.13 -5.64 -17.80
CA ASP A 207 -7.41 -4.27 -18.24
C ASP A 207 -6.49 -3.25 -17.56
N TRP A 208 -6.12 -3.50 -16.30
CA TRP A 208 -5.22 -2.64 -15.54
C TRP A 208 -3.80 -2.56 -16.13
N LYS A 209 -3.47 -3.36 -17.14
CA LYS A 209 -2.17 -3.37 -17.82
C LYS A 209 -2.20 -2.69 -19.18
N SER A 210 -3.38 -2.42 -19.77
CA SER A 210 -3.51 -1.93 -21.14
C SER A 210 -2.78 -0.62 -21.37
N ASP A 211 -2.90 0.30 -20.41
CA ASP A 211 -2.39 1.68 -20.52
C ASP A 211 -1.06 1.86 -19.79
N THR A 212 -0.32 0.76 -19.60
CA THR A 212 0.95 0.77 -18.87
C THR A 212 2.14 0.85 -19.82
N GLY A 213 3.03 1.83 -19.58
CA GLY A 213 4.23 2.01 -20.39
C GLY A 213 5.38 1.10 -19.99
N SER A 214 6.52 1.21 -20.69
CA SER A 214 7.76 0.46 -20.41
C SER A 214 8.37 0.73 -19.02
N GLY A 215 7.86 1.71 -18.29
CA GLY A 215 8.31 2.06 -16.95
C GLY A 215 7.85 1.09 -15.86
N VAL A 216 6.94 0.15 -16.10
CA VAL A 216 6.47 -0.76 -15.04
C VAL A 216 7.66 -1.43 -14.33
N ASN A 217 7.62 -1.45 -12.99
CA ASN A 217 8.69 -1.99 -12.15
C ASN A 217 8.67 -3.53 -12.08
N THR A 218 8.67 -4.23 -13.22
CA THR A 218 8.58 -5.71 -13.30
C THR A 218 9.71 -6.43 -12.57
N GLY A 219 10.89 -5.81 -12.44
CA GLY A 219 12.03 -6.37 -11.70
C GLY A 219 11.98 -6.13 -10.18
N PHE A 220 10.93 -5.50 -9.63
CA PHE A 220 10.87 -5.16 -8.20
C PHE A 220 10.94 -6.42 -7.33
N ARG A 221 10.10 -7.43 -7.62
CA ARG A 221 10.03 -8.67 -6.83
C ARG A 221 11.39 -9.36 -6.77
N GLU A 222 12.10 -9.44 -7.89
CA GLU A 222 13.42 -10.08 -7.96
C GLU A 222 14.44 -9.36 -7.08
N LYS A 223 14.50 -8.02 -7.16
CA LYS A 223 15.42 -7.21 -6.34
C LYS A 223 15.05 -7.24 -4.85
N TRP A 224 13.77 -7.20 -4.54
CA TRP A 224 13.29 -7.31 -3.17
C TRP A 224 13.65 -8.67 -2.56
N THR A 225 13.36 -9.77 -3.26
CA THR A 225 13.73 -11.12 -2.80
C THR A 225 15.25 -11.29 -2.69
N GLU A 226 16.03 -10.68 -3.58
CA GLU A 226 17.49 -10.67 -3.48
C GLU A 226 17.97 -9.87 -2.26
N LEU A 227 17.40 -8.69 -1.98
CA LEU A 227 17.72 -7.92 -0.78
C LEU A 227 17.46 -8.75 0.49
N LEU A 228 16.30 -9.39 0.58
CA LEU A 228 15.96 -10.23 1.72
C LEU A 228 16.94 -11.40 1.89
N ARG A 229 17.41 -12.01 0.79
CA ARG A 229 18.40 -13.08 0.80
C ARG A 229 19.77 -12.58 1.30
N GLN A 230 20.23 -11.43 0.82
CA GLN A 230 21.51 -10.85 1.26
C GLN A 230 21.48 -10.41 2.73
N VAL A 231 20.36 -9.86 3.18
CA VAL A 231 20.16 -9.54 4.61
C VAL A 231 20.15 -10.81 5.46
N TRP A 232 19.46 -11.88 5.03
CA TRP A 232 19.51 -13.17 5.74
C TRP A 232 20.93 -13.72 5.83
N LEU A 233 21.70 -13.68 4.74
CA LEU A 233 23.11 -14.06 4.74
C LEU A 233 23.92 -13.22 5.73
N GLY A 234 23.66 -11.91 5.79
CA GLY A 234 24.20 -11.01 6.81
C GLY A 234 23.87 -11.43 8.24
N ILE A 235 22.62 -11.80 8.51
CA ILE A 235 22.16 -12.25 9.84
C ILE A 235 22.86 -13.55 10.25
N GLU A 236 22.98 -14.51 9.33
CA GLU A 236 23.70 -15.77 9.58
C GLU A 236 25.18 -15.52 9.91
N ASN A 237 25.81 -14.58 9.19
CA ASN A 237 27.23 -14.27 9.35
C ASN A 237 27.53 -13.24 10.45
N ALA A 238 26.54 -12.56 11.02
CA ALA A 238 26.75 -11.48 12.00
C ALA A 238 27.47 -11.93 13.28
N ARG A 239 27.41 -13.23 13.59
CA ARG A 239 28.12 -13.87 14.71
C ARG A 239 29.28 -14.77 14.27
N ASN A 240 29.66 -14.69 13.00
CA ASN A 240 30.72 -15.52 12.48
C ASN A 240 32.08 -14.94 12.90
N GLU A 241 32.73 -15.59 13.87
CA GLU A 241 34.04 -15.20 14.39
C GLU A 241 35.20 -15.86 13.63
N SER A 242 34.93 -16.87 12.80
CA SER A 242 35.96 -17.63 12.08
C SER A 242 35.47 -18.15 10.72
N GLY A 243 36.22 -17.84 9.66
CA GLY A 243 35.95 -18.29 8.29
C GLY A 243 35.57 -17.14 7.35
N PRO A 244 35.36 -17.41 6.05
CA PRO A 244 35.00 -16.39 5.08
C PRO A 244 33.62 -15.79 5.37
N ASN A 245 33.53 -14.46 5.49
CA ASN A 245 32.27 -13.73 5.53
C ASN A 245 31.89 -13.32 4.10
N ALA A 246 30.84 -13.93 3.55
CA ALA A 246 30.38 -13.66 2.19
C ALA A 246 29.43 -12.45 2.09
N THR A 247 29.13 -11.79 3.21
CA THR A 247 28.23 -10.65 3.25
C THR A 247 28.91 -9.40 2.72
N ASP A 248 28.29 -8.76 1.73
CA ASP A 248 28.77 -7.53 1.12
C ASP A 248 27.79 -6.39 1.42
N LYS A 249 28.19 -5.50 2.32
CA LYS A 249 27.37 -4.37 2.74
C LYS A 249 27.12 -3.36 1.63
N GLU A 250 28.06 -3.18 0.71
CA GLU A 250 27.89 -2.27 -0.43
C GLU A 250 26.89 -2.85 -1.44
N TYR A 251 26.86 -4.17 -1.60
CA TYR A 251 25.84 -4.82 -2.43
C TYR A 251 24.42 -4.68 -1.83
N VAL A 252 24.29 -4.80 -0.51
CA VAL A 252 23.00 -4.55 0.17
C VAL A 252 22.57 -3.09 -0.02
N ALA A 253 23.47 -2.13 0.16
CA ALA A 253 23.20 -0.72 -0.11
C ALA A 253 22.79 -0.47 -1.56
N PHE A 254 23.48 -1.11 -2.53
CA PHE A 254 23.13 -1.03 -3.94
C PHE A 254 21.71 -1.55 -4.22
N LEU A 255 21.29 -2.65 -3.60
CA LEU A 255 19.92 -3.16 -3.73
C LEU A 255 18.88 -2.20 -3.15
N CYS A 256 19.16 -1.59 -1.98
CA CYS A 256 18.32 -0.55 -1.39
C CYS A 256 18.19 0.66 -2.33
N THR A 257 19.29 1.20 -2.83
CA THR A 257 19.30 2.32 -3.78
C THR A 257 18.55 1.98 -5.07
N ALA A 258 18.75 0.77 -5.61
CA ALA A 258 18.04 0.33 -6.81
C ALA A 258 16.52 0.24 -6.59
N LEU A 259 16.07 -0.24 -5.43
CA LEU A 259 14.65 -0.27 -5.07
C LEU A 259 14.08 1.14 -4.87
N LYS A 260 14.82 2.02 -4.18
CA LYS A 260 14.50 3.44 -4.02
C LYS A 260 14.30 4.12 -5.38
N ASP A 261 15.26 3.98 -6.29
CA ASP A 261 15.20 4.58 -7.63
C ASP A 261 14.01 4.05 -8.44
N MET A 262 13.74 2.74 -8.38
CA MET A 262 12.58 2.15 -9.05
C MET A 262 11.27 2.77 -8.56
N MET A 263 11.10 2.94 -7.25
CA MET A 263 9.88 3.53 -6.66
C MET A 263 9.79 5.03 -6.92
N ALA A 264 10.89 5.78 -6.71
CA ALA A 264 10.96 7.22 -6.96
C ALA A 264 10.65 7.57 -8.43
N MET A 265 11.13 6.77 -9.38
CA MET A 265 10.83 6.96 -10.80
C MET A 265 9.36 6.79 -11.15
N ARG A 266 8.59 6.02 -10.35
CA ARG A 266 7.13 5.93 -10.51
C ARG A 266 6.38 7.11 -9.91
N ARG A 267 6.98 7.79 -8.93
CA ARG A 267 6.41 8.95 -8.25
C ARG A 267 6.85 10.30 -8.81
N ARG A 268 7.78 10.30 -9.77
CA ARG A 268 8.30 11.53 -10.39
C ARG A 268 7.17 12.42 -10.91
N GLY A 269 7.20 13.70 -10.52
CA GLY A 269 6.18 14.68 -10.89
C GLY A 269 4.81 14.44 -10.24
N GLY A 270 4.76 13.72 -9.11
CA GLY A 270 3.53 13.44 -8.38
C GLY A 270 2.68 12.31 -8.97
N GLN A 271 3.21 11.55 -9.93
CA GLN A 271 2.54 10.35 -10.44
C GLN A 271 2.28 9.35 -9.31
N LEU A 272 1.14 8.67 -9.33
CA LEU A 272 0.67 7.71 -8.32
C LEU A 272 0.46 8.29 -6.92
N ALA A 273 0.83 9.53 -6.62
CA ALA A 273 0.80 10.05 -5.25
C ALA A 273 -0.62 10.09 -4.68
N ARG A 274 -1.59 10.58 -5.48
CA ARG A 274 -3.01 10.61 -5.07
C ARG A 274 -3.60 9.22 -5.01
N GLU A 275 -3.34 8.41 -6.04
CA GLU A 275 -3.84 7.04 -6.10
C GLU A 275 -3.33 6.21 -4.92
N GLU A 276 -2.04 6.28 -4.61
CA GLU A 276 -1.46 5.64 -3.43
C GLU A 276 -2.15 6.09 -2.16
N PHE A 277 -2.29 7.40 -1.96
CA PHE A 277 -2.96 7.93 -0.78
C PHE A 277 -4.38 7.36 -0.63
N VAL A 278 -5.19 7.42 -1.69
CA VAL A 278 -6.57 6.94 -1.63
C VAL A 278 -6.64 5.44 -1.39
N TYR A 279 -5.84 4.64 -2.08
CA TYR A 279 -5.92 3.18 -1.95
C TYR A 279 -5.34 2.67 -0.64
N VAL A 280 -4.31 3.34 -0.11
CA VAL A 280 -3.85 3.12 1.25
C VAL A 280 -4.94 3.52 2.25
N ALA A 281 -5.70 4.60 2.01
CA ALA A 281 -6.82 4.99 2.88
C ALA A 281 -7.91 3.91 2.91
N THR A 282 -8.31 3.41 1.74
CA THR A 282 -9.28 2.32 1.60
C THR A 282 -8.83 1.07 2.36
N MET A 283 -7.60 0.61 2.12
CA MET A 283 -7.08 -0.59 2.81
C MET A 283 -6.83 -0.34 4.30
N SER A 284 -6.50 0.88 4.70
CA SER A 284 -6.37 1.26 6.11
C SER A 284 -7.71 1.17 6.84
N TRP A 285 -8.80 1.64 6.23
CA TRP A 285 -10.16 1.53 6.79
C TRP A 285 -10.60 0.07 6.96
N PHE A 286 -10.37 -0.75 5.93
CA PHE A 286 -10.72 -2.16 5.93
C PHE A 286 -9.88 -2.97 6.91
N HIS A 287 -8.57 -2.74 6.95
CA HIS A 287 -7.71 -3.39 7.93
C HIS A 287 -8.09 -2.95 9.35
N LEU A 288 -8.33 -1.65 9.60
CA LEU A 288 -8.74 -1.14 10.92
C LEU A 288 -10.04 -1.77 11.42
N THR A 289 -10.99 -2.01 10.51
CA THR A 289 -12.27 -2.69 10.80
C THR A 289 -12.04 -4.10 11.37
N LEU A 290 -11.00 -4.79 10.88
CA LEU A 290 -10.66 -6.16 11.26
C LEU A 290 -9.60 -6.23 12.37
N GLU A 291 -8.69 -5.27 12.45
CA GLU A 291 -7.63 -5.20 13.45
C GLU A 291 -8.20 -4.91 14.84
N THR A 292 -9.12 -3.94 14.91
CA THR A 292 -9.74 -3.51 16.15
C THR A 292 -10.74 -4.57 16.64
N PRO A 293 -10.67 -5.01 17.91
CA PRO A 293 -11.68 -5.87 18.50
C PRO A 293 -13.05 -5.17 18.57
N ASP A 294 -14.12 -5.96 18.51
CA ASP A 294 -15.50 -5.50 18.76
C ASP A 294 -15.92 -4.26 17.94
N THR A 295 -15.48 -4.18 16.67
CA THR A 295 -15.99 -3.14 15.76
C THR A 295 -17.46 -3.41 15.44
N PRO A 296 -18.28 -2.38 15.21
CA PRO A 296 -19.73 -2.56 15.09
C PRO A 296 -20.13 -3.61 14.05
N ILE A 297 -19.50 -3.62 12.88
CA ILE A 297 -19.81 -4.58 11.83
C ILE A 297 -19.34 -6.02 12.15
N VAL A 298 -18.21 -6.17 12.87
CA VAL A 298 -17.72 -7.50 13.27
C VAL A 298 -18.70 -8.13 14.28
N VAL A 299 -19.16 -7.34 15.24
CA VAL A 299 -20.14 -7.78 16.25
C VAL A 299 -21.48 -8.11 15.60
N ASP A 300 -22.00 -7.22 14.75
CA ASP A 300 -23.30 -7.41 14.09
C ASP A 300 -23.31 -8.66 13.18
N LEU A 301 -22.20 -8.95 12.50
CA LEU A 301 -22.04 -10.16 11.67
C LEU A 301 -21.64 -11.41 12.46
N ARG A 302 -21.50 -11.29 13.79
CA ARG A 302 -21.05 -12.34 14.72
C ARG A 302 -19.74 -12.98 14.27
N ALA A 303 -18.79 -12.12 13.89
CA ALA A 303 -17.52 -12.51 13.30
C ALA A 303 -16.32 -12.34 14.24
N ASP A 304 -16.56 -12.25 15.55
CA ASP A 304 -15.51 -12.06 16.55
C ASP A 304 -14.46 -13.17 16.51
N ALA A 305 -13.19 -12.78 16.55
CA ALA A 305 -12.05 -13.68 16.63
C ALA A 305 -10.85 -12.97 17.25
N THR A 306 -9.74 -13.72 17.43
CA THR A 306 -8.53 -13.23 18.09
C THR A 306 -7.64 -12.35 17.21
N ASN A 307 -7.79 -12.41 15.89
CA ASN A 307 -6.95 -11.66 14.95
C ASN A 307 -7.74 -11.26 13.68
N ALA A 308 -7.19 -10.33 12.91
CA ALA A 308 -7.83 -9.77 11.72
C ALA A 308 -8.14 -10.82 10.63
N ALA A 309 -7.25 -11.80 10.43
CA ALA A 309 -7.43 -12.84 9.42
C ALA A 309 -8.61 -13.76 9.74
N ASP A 310 -8.76 -14.17 11.00
CA ASP A 310 -9.87 -15.01 11.42
C ASP A 310 -11.20 -14.26 11.38
N ARG A 311 -11.21 -12.96 11.73
CA ARG A 311 -12.40 -12.09 11.58
C ARG A 311 -12.78 -11.97 10.10
N LEU A 312 -11.81 -11.75 9.22
CA LEU A 312 -12.03 -11.71 7.77
C LEU A 312 -12.63 -13.03 7.26
N ALA A 313 -12.09 -14.18 7.68
CA ALA A 313 -12.61 -15.48 7.28
C ALA A 313 -14.05 -15.70 7.72
N LYS A 314 -14.41 -15.32 8.96
CA LYS A 314 -15.79 -15.40 9.46
C LYS A 314 -16.73 -14.48 8.68
N ILE A 315 -16.33 -13.24 8.39
CA ILE A 315 -17.12 -12.33 7.56
C ILE A 315 -17.28 -12.88 6.14
N ALA A 316 -16.20 -13.38 5.54
CA ALA A 316 -16.22 -13.94 4.19
C ALA A 316 -17.21 -15.12 4.07
N GLN A 317 -17.28 -15.97 5.09
CA GLN A 317 -18.27 -17.06 5.15
C GLN A 317 -19.71 -16.54 5.10
N ARG A 318 -20.02 -15.41 5.77
CA ARG A 318 -21.36 -14.78 5.72
C ARG A 318 -21.76 -14.34 4.32
N VAL A 319 -20.78 -13.95 3.51
CA VAL A 319 -21.00 -13.49 2.14
C VAL A 319 -20.70 -14.55 1.07
N GLY A 320 -20.35 -15.78 1.47
CA GLY A 320 -20.06 -16.87 0.54
C GLY A 320 -18.75 -16.69 -0.25
N LEU A 321 -17.79 -15.96 0.32
CA LEU A 321 -16.45 -15.76 -0.23
C LEU A 321 -15.40 -16.47 0.64
N GLN A 322 -14.18 -16.58 0.12
CA GLN A 322 -13.03 -17.11 0.84
C GLN A 322 -11.87 -16.12 0.73
N PRO A 323 -11.26 -15.71 1.86
CA PRO A 323 -10.06 -14.89 1.81
C PRO A 323 -8.84 -15.73 1.45
N ALA A 324 -7.70 -15.09 1.24
CA ALA A 324 -6.44 -15.79 0.99
C ALA A 324 -6.06 -16.69 2.18
N ALA A 325 -5.55 -17.89 1.92
CA ALA A 325 -5.14 -18.83 2.97
C ALA A 325 -4.04 -18.28 3.89
N ARG A 326 -3.18 -17.39 3.37
CA ARG A 326 -2.08 -16.72 4.10
C ARG A 326 -2.44 -15.32 4.58
N SER A 327 -3.72 -15.05 4.84
CA SER A 327 -4.19 -13.71 5.24
C SER A 327 -3.53 -13.20 6.52
N ARG A 328 -3.20 -14.09 7.48
CA ARG A 328 -2.53 -13.71 8.71
C ARG A 328 -1.15 -13.13 8.44
N GLU A 329 -0.36 -13.84 7.63
CA GLU A 329 0.98 -13.39 7.26
C GLU A 329 0.95 -12.11 6.44
N LEU A 330 -0.03 -11.96 5.54
CA LEU A 330 -0.20 -10.77 4.73
C LEU A 330 -0.56 -9.52 5.55
N PHE A 331 -1.48 -9.63 6.52
CA PHE A 331 -1.82 -8.51 7.41
C PHE A 331 -0.62 -8.05 8.25
N GLU A 332 0.13 -9.01 8.80
CA GLU A 332 1.30 -8.70 9.63
C GLU A 332 2.47 -8.13 8.81
N LEU A 333 2.69 -8.66 7.61
CA LEU A 333 3.73 -8.18 6.70
C LEU A 333 3.46 -6.77 6.20
N ALA A 334 2.19 -6.36 6.08
CA ALA A 334 1.80 -5.07 5.52
C ALA A 334 2.43 -3.88 6.24
N ASP A 335 2.39 -3.88 7.57
CA ASP A 335 2.95 -2.79 8.39
C ASP A 335 4.47 -2.75 8.33
N LEU A 336 5.11 -3.92 8.45
CA LEU A 336 6.56 -4.05 8.41
C LEU A 336 7.13 -3.65 7.04
N MET A 337 6.49 -4.11 5.96
CA MET A 337 6.91 -3.79 4.60
C MET A 337 6.64 -2.32 4.26
N SER A 338 5.57 -1.72 4.79
CA SER A 338 5.29 -0.28 4.68
C SER A 338 6.44 0.55 5.23
N ALA A 339 6.81 0.30 6.49
CA ALA A 339 7.87 1.02 7.17
C ALA A 339 9.23 0.82 6.49
N MET A 340 9.56 -0.43 6.13
CA MET A 340 10.83 -0.77 5.50
C MET A 340 10.99 -0.12 4.12
N LEU A 341 9.99 -0.24 3.24
CA LEU A 341 10.07 0.36 1.91
C LEU A 341 10.10 1.88 1.99
N ARG A 342 9.37 2.50 2.93
CA ARG A 342 9.46 3.95 3.13
C ARG A 342 10.86 4.37 3.61
N ALA A 343 11.48 3.62 4.52
CA ALA A 343 12.85 3.89 4.95
C ALA A 343 13.85 3.74 3.78
N ILE A 344 13.67 2.74 2.92
CA ILE A 344 14.46 2.60 1.68
C ILE A 344 14.26 3.82 0.78
N GLU A 345 13.02 4.27 0.54
CA GLU A 345 12.73 5.44 -0.30
C GLU A 345 13.37 6.73 0.23
N LEU A 346 13.36 6.92 1.55
CA LEU A 346 13.99 8.05 2.22
C LEU A 346 15.52 7.98 2.22
N GLY A 347 16.12 6.92 1.65
CA GLY A 347 17.56 6.77 1.54
C GLY A 347 18.26 6.38 2.83
N VAL A 348 17.54 5.74 3.76
CA VAL A 348 18.11 5.36 5.06
C VAL A 348 19.27 4.37 4.91
N PHE A 349 19.28 3.56 3.85
CA PHE A 349 20.24 2.47 3.64
C PHE A 349 21.12 2.67 2.40
N ASP A 350 21.30 3.90 1.93
CA ASP A 350 22.01 4.21 0.67
C ASP A 350 23.54 3.99 0.73
N THR A 351 24.11 3.75 1.91
CA THR A 351 25.55 3.48 2.09
C THR A 351 25.76 2.12 2.75
N GLY A 352 26.88 1.46 2.46
CA GLY A 352 27.19 0.15 3.05
C GLY A 352 27.12 0.13 4.58
N GLU A 353 27.65 1.15 5.25
CA GLU A 353 27.58 1.25 6.73
C GLU A 353 26.15 1.33 7.26
N LYS A 354 25.26 2.07 6.59
CA LYS A 354 23.86 2.13 7.00
C LYS A 354 23.11 0.85 6.64
N ALA A 355 23.38 0.27 5.47
CA ALA A 355 22.78 -0.99 5.05
C ALA A 355 23.17 -2.17 5.97
N GLU A 356 24.37 -2.15 6.54
CA GLU A 356 24.84 -3.14 7.52
C GLU A 356 23.97 -3.18 8.78
N THR A 357 23.30 -2.07 9.14
CA THR A 357 22.37 -2.01 10.28
C THR A 357 21.12 -2.88 10.12
N LEU A 358 20.83 -3.38 8.90
CA LEU A 358 19.73 -4.30 8.63
C LEU A 358 20.00 -5.72 9.16
N TYR A 359 21.26 -6.07 9.44
CA TYR A 359 21.63 -7.43 9.87
C TYR A 359 22.70 -7.49 10.97
N VAL A 360 23.46 -6.42 11.22
CA VAL A 360 24.45 -6.36 12.32
C VAL A 360 23.88 -5.61 13.52
N PRO A 361 23.98 -6.16 14.76
CA PRO A 361 23.62 -5.44 15.97
C PRO A 361 24.57 -4.30 16.27
N LEU A 362 24.02 -3.11 16.47
CA LEU A 362 24.76 -1.95 16.95
C LEU A 362 25.00 -2.02 18.46
N ALA A 363 26.09 -1.41 18.92
CA ALA A 363 26.42 -1.30 20.33
C ALA A 363 25.24 -0.72 21.14
N GLY A 364 24.97 -1.30 22.30
CA GLY A 364 23.85 -0.89 23.16
C GLY A 364 22.46 -1.29 22.63
N GLY A 365 22.36 -2.07 21.53
CA GLY A 365 21.08 -2.57 21.02
C GLY A 365 20.21 -1.51 20.33
N VAL A 366 20.82 -0.43 19.85
CA VAL A 366 20.11 0.73 19.26
C VAL A 366 19.19 0.32 18.09
N ASN A 367 19.58 -0.67 17.29
CA ASN A 367 18.80 -1.17 16.15
C ASN A 367 18.10 -2.52 16.43
N ALA A 368 17.91 -2.92 17.69
CA ALA A 368 17.34 -4.23 18.01
C ALA A 368 15.95 -4.46 17.39
N GLN A 369 15.10 -3.43 17.38
CA GLN A 369 13.77 -3.52 16.75
C GLN A 369 13.87 -3.70 15.24
N LEU A 370 14.75 -2.95 14.56
CA LEU A 370 14.99 -3.08 13.12
C LEU A 370 15.41 -4.51 12.74
N LEU A 371 16.30 -5.13 13.54
CA LEU A 371 16.74 -6.50 13.30
C LEU A 371 15.61 -7.53 13.50
N GLN A 372 14.74 -7.31 14.49
CA GLN A 372 13.56 -8.15 14.70
C GLN A 372 12.59 -8.01 13.53
N ASP A 373 12.31 -6.78 13.10
CA ASP A 373 11.43 -6.47 11.98
C ASP A 373 11.96 -7.08 10.68
N MET A 374 13.26 -6.97 10.39
CA MET A 374 13.86 -7.57 9.20
C MET A 374 13.78 -9.09 9.19
N ASN A 375 14.10 -9.76 10.31
CA ASN A 375 13.90 -11.20 10.43
C ASN A 375 12.43 -11.59 10.20
N ARG A 376 11.51 -10.81 10.77
CA ARG A 376 10.08 -11.07 10.64
C ARG A 376 9.58 -10.87 9.21
N ILE A 377 10.05 -9.83 8.51
CA ILE A 377 9.78 -9.60 7.08
C ILE A 377 10.23 -10.80 6.25
N ILE A 378 11.45 -11.31 6.47
CA ILE A 378 11.99 -12.46 5.73
C ILE A 378 11.09 -13.69 5.93
N ASP A 379 10.72 -14.00 7.18
CA ASP A 379 9.86 -15.15 7.52
C ASP A 379 8.48 -15.04 6.88
N LEU A 380 7.85 -13.88 7.03
CA LEU A 380 6.50 -13.63 6.53
C LEU A 380 6.47 -13.59 5.00
N TRP A 381 7.48 -12.99 4.35
CA TRP A 381 7.59 -12.97 2.90
C TRP A 381 7.68 -14.38 2.32
N GLN A 382 8.57 -15.21 2.87
CA GLN A 382 8.72 -16.61 2.45
C GLN A 382 7.42 -17.41 2.69
N SER A 383 6.74 -17.21 3.82
CA SER A 383 5.46 -17.90 4.11
C SER A 383 4.31 -17.46 3.19
N ALA A 384 4.21 -16.15 2.91
CA ALA A 384 3.12 -15.58 2.14
C ALA A 384 3.27 -15.81 0.63
N THR A 385 4.50 -15.71 0.10
CA THR A 385 4.76 -15.78 -1.35
C THR A 385 5.25 -17.15 -1.83
N GLY A 386 5.78 -17.98 -0.93
CA GLY A 386 6.46 -19.23 -1.28
C GLY A 386 7.90 -19.05 -1.77
N ASP A 387 8.43 -17.82 -1.84
CA ASP A 387 9.81 -17.56 -2.24
C ASP A 387 10.80 -18.13 -1.21
N ARG A 388 11.75 -18.94 -1.67
CA ARG A 388 12.80 -19.53 -0.83
C ARG A 388 13.93 -18.53 -0.58
N VAL A 389 13.73 -17.64 0.39
CA VAL A 389 14.70 -16.59 0.76
C VAL A 389 15.87 -17.18 1.54
N LYS A 390 15.59 -18.11 2.46
CA LYS A 390 16.60 -18.70 3.35
C LYS A 390 17.36 -19.89 2.75
N ASP A 391 16.90 -20.42 1.63
CA ASP A 391 17.56 -21.56 1.00
C ASP A 391 18.84 -21.13 0.30
N ARG A 392 19.90 -21.91 0.48
CA ARG A 392 21.12 -21.78 -0.33
C ARG A 392 20.84 -22.29 -1.75
N PRO A 393 21.39 -21.65 -2.80
CA PRO A 393 21.37 -22.23 -4.14
C PRO A 393 21.97 -23.64 -4.07
N VAL A 394 21.16 -24.67 -4.33
CA VAL A 394 21.60 -26.07 -4.34
C VAL A 394 22.29 -26.32 -5.69
N GLY A 395 23.50 -25.80 -5.84
CA GLY A 395 24.29 -25.89 -7.07
C GLY A 395 25.77 -25.77 -6.76
N GLY A 396 26.37 -26.86 -6.28
CA GLY A 396 27.79 -26.90 -5.97
C GLY A 396 28.26 -28.22 -5.38
N VAL A 397 28.05 -29.34 -6.07
CA VAL A 397 28.93 -30.50 -5.87
C VAL A 397 30.23 -30.17 -6.62
N ALA A 398 31.31 -30.02 -5.83
CA ALA A 398 32.71 -29.80 -6.21
C ALA A 398 33.12 -28.39 -6.69
N GLY A 399 33.88 -27.71 -5.82
CA GLY A 399 34.88 -26.70 -6.22
C GLY A 399 34.40 -25.25 -6.27
N SER A 400 34.64 -24.51 -5.17
CA SER A 400 34.84 -23.05 -5.11
C SER A 400 34.21 -22.21 -6.23
N LEU A 401 33.01 -21.66 -6.01
CA LEU A 401 32.59 -20.39 -6.62
C LEU A 401 31.65 -19.62 -5.69
N SER A 402 31.89 -18.31 -5.61
CA SER A 402 31.16 -17.28 -4.88
C SER A 402 29.64 -17.42 -4.94
N ALA A 403 28.97 -17.27 -3.79
CA ALA A 403 27.52 -17.22 -3.66
C ALA A 403 26.88 -15.95 -4.25
N GLN A 404 27.68 -15.04 -4.81
CA GLN A 404 27.21 -13.84 -5.49
C GLN A 404 27.09 -14.09 -7.00
N PRO A 405 25.97 -13.70 -7.64
CA PRO A 405 25.93 -13.60 -9.08
C PRO A 405 26.93 -12.51 -9.52
N LEU A 406 28.04 -12.93 -10.12
CA LEU A 406 29.07 -12.06 -10.69
C LEU A 406 28.60 -11.45 -12.02
N ARG A 407 27.40 -10.85 -12.03
CA ARG A 407 26.84 -10.13 -13.19
C ARG A 407 26.36 -8.76 -12.76
N ILE A 408 27.13 -7.75 -13.14
CA ILE A 408 26.64 -6.40 -13.34
C ILE A 408 25.47 -6.51 -14.34
N PRO A 409 24.28 -5.94 -14.07
CA PRO A 409 23.16 -5.97 -15.01
C PRO A 409 23.58 -5.36 -16.35
N ALA A 410 23.43 -6.12 -17.43
CA ALA A 410 23.63 -5.60 -18.77
C ALA A 410 22.58 -4.49 -19.06
N PRO A 411 22.94 -3.46 -19.85
CA PRO A 411 21.98 -2.45 -20.28
C PRO A 411 20.80 -3.12 -21.00
N PRO A 412 19.59 -2.53 -20.91
CA PRO A 412 18.40 -3.09 -21.52
C PRO A 412 18.61 -3.32 -23.02
N PRO A 413 18.08 -4.41 -23.59
CA PRO A 413 18.17 -4.66 -25.03
C PRO A 413 17.51 -3.50 -25.80
N PRO A 414 18.07 -3.11 -26.96
CA PRO A 414 17.46 -2.07 -27.78
C PRO A 414 16.04 -2.49 -28.19
N VAL A 415 15.10 -1.55 -28.06
CA VAL A 415 13.70 -1.72 -28.41
C VAL A 415 13.59 -2.03 -29.91
N PRO A 416 12.85 -3.07 -30.34
CA PRO A 416 12.59 -3.29 -31.75
C PRO A 416 11.77 -2.11 -32.31
N SER A 417 12.25 -1.53 -33.41
CA SER A 417 11.56 -0.45 -34.12
C SER A 417 10.12 -0.86 -34.47
N PRO A 418 9.15 0.07 -34.41
CA PRO A 418 7.78 -0.23 -34.80
C PRO A 418 7.74 -0.69 -36.27
N PRO A 419 6.87 -1.66 -36.61
CA PRO A 419 6.73 -2.14 -37.97
C PRO A 419 6.28 -1.00 -38.88
N THR A 420 6.97 -0.85 -40.01
CA THR A 420 6.63 0.08 -41.09
C THR A 420 5.19 -0.17 -41.52
N PRO A 421 4.32 0.86 -41.63
CA PRO A 421 2.94 0.65 -42.05
C PRO A 421 2.90 0.06 -43.46
N ALA A 422 2.09 -0.98 -43.63
CA ALA A 422 1.87 -1.63 -44.92
C ALA A 422 1.31 -0.63 -45.95
N PRO A 423 1.74 -0.69 -47.22
CA PRO A 423 1.21 0.17 -48.26
C PRO A 423 -0.28 -0.13 -48.47
N ALA A 424 -1.08 0.94 -48.60
CA ALA A 424 -2.51 0.86 -48.81
C ALA A 424 -2.85 0.03 -50.08
N PRO A 425 -3.89 -0.81 -50.06
CA PRO A 425 -4.28 -1.59 -51.23
C PRO A 425 -4.78 -0.66 -52.34
N ALA A 426 -4.27 -0.88 -53.55
CA ALA A 426 -4.68 -0.17 -54.75
C ALA A 426 -6.17 -0.40 -55.04
N VAL A 427 -6.92 0.69 -55.21
CA VAL A 427 -8.31 0.65 -55.65
C VAL A 427 -8.33 0.18 -57.10
N ALA A 428 -8.84 -1.03 -57.33
CA ALA A 428 -9.07 -1.54 -58.67
C ALA A 428 -10.26 -0.80 -59.29
N ALA A 429 -9.98 -0.01 -60.34
CA ALA A 429 -11.00 0.56 -61.20
C ALA A 429 -11.64 -0.55 -62.05
N THR A 430 -12.93 -0.79 -61.88
CA THR A 430 -13.74 -1.56 -62.83
C THR A 430 -14.60 -0.60 -63.65
N ASN A 431 -14.21 -0.46 -64.92
CA ASN A 431 -15.03 0.15 -65.97
C ASN A 431 -16.26 -0.73 -66.24
N GLY A 432 -17.38 -0.09 -66.57
CA GLY A 432 -18.72 -0.67 -66.45
C GLY A 432 -19.26 -1.46 -67.65
N ARG A 433 -20.53 -1.85 -67.54
CA ARG A 433 -21.64 -1.63 -68.51
C ARG A 433 -22.92 -2.33 -68.04
N GLY A 434 -24.04 -1.64 -68.17
CA GLY A 434 -25.41 -2.06 -67.88
C GLY A 434 -26.30 -0.85 -67.75
#